data_AF-A0A1A8K4A6-F1
#
_entry.id   AF-A0A1A8K4A6-F1
#
_cell.length_a   1.000
_cell.length_b   1.000
_cell.length_c   1.000
_cell.angle_alpha   90.00
_cell.angle_beta   90.00
_cell.angle_gamma   90.00
#
_symmetry.space_group_name_H-M   'P 1'
#
loop_
_entity.id
_entity.type
_entity.pdbx_description
1 polymer ?
#
loop_
_entity_poly.entity_id
_entity_poly.type
_entity_poly.pdbx_seq_one_letter_code
_entity_poly.pdbx_strand_id
1 'polypeptide(L)'
;MPEMTETQKTPGRKPKKKKNKESHNAVERHRKEKINAGINRIGSLLPCSQALKQSKNNILDQAFRYITELKKQNDTLLLESGDKVQAEEIRRLRRQLEELRKES
;
A
#
# COMPACT_ATOMS: atom_id res chain seq x y z
N MET A 1 -26.08 65.50 -23.54
CA MET A 1 -26.43 64.08 -23.66
C MET A 1 -25.21 63.34 -24.20
N PRO A 2 -24.49 62.55 -23.38
CA PRO A 2 -23.48 61.62 -23.90
C PRO A 2 -23.96 60.17 -23.77
N GLU A 3 -23.81 59.41 -24.85
CA GLU A 3 -23.72 57.94 -24.85
C GLU A 3 -22.58 57.47 -23.93
N MET A 4 -22.62 56.21 -23.49
CA MET A 4 -21.57 55.22 -23.81
C MET A 4 -21.67 53.98 -22.91
N THR A 5 -21.60 52.83 -23.58
CA THR A 5 -21.11 51.52 -23.11
C THR A 5 -22.00 50.67 -22.19
N GLU A 6 -22.90 49.96 -22.85
CA GLU A 6 -23.37 48.63 -22.43
C GLU A 6 -22.17 47.68 -22.27
N THR A 7 -21.79 47.42 -21.02
CA THR A 7 -20.70 46.48 -20.71
C THR A 7 -21.19 45.06 -20.94
N GLN A 8 -20.86 44.51 -22.10
CA GLN A 8 -21.10 43.10 -22.43
C GLN A 8 -20.41 42.19 -21.39
N LYS A 9 -21.20 41.59 -20.49
CA LYS A 9 -20.74 40.48 -19.65
C LYS A 9 -20.52 39.26 -20.53
N THR A 10 -19.27 38.99 -20.92
CA THR A 10 -18.86 37.72 -21.53
C THR A 10 -19.26 36.54 -20.63
N PRO A 11 -20.11 35.59 -21.07
CA PRO A 11 -20.42 34.39 -20.30
C PRO A 11 -19.34 33.35 -20.61
N GLY A 12 -18.44 33.03 -19.66
CA GLY A 12 -17.55 31.90 -19.90
C GLY A 12 -16.33 31.70 -19.00
N ARG A 13 -15.92 32.68 -18.19
CA ARG A 13 -14.77 32.46 -17.29
C ARG A 13 -15.23 32.02 -15.91
N LYS A 14 -15.34 30.71 -15.68
CA LYS A 14 -15.33 30.16 -14.30
C LYS A 14 -14.12 30.76 -13.56
N PRO A 15 -14.29 31.32 -12.35
CA PRO A 15 -13.20 32.00 -11.65
C PRO A 15 -12.03 31.05 -11.44
N LYS A 16 -10.80 31.48 -11.75
CA LYS A 16 -9.56 30.66 -11.70
C LYS A 16 -9.45 29.79 -10.44
N LYS A 17 -9.92 30.28 -9.28
CA LYS A 17 -9.99 29.53 -8.01
C LYS A 17 -10.78 28.21 -8.10
N LYS A 18 -11.87 28.15 -8.89
CA LYS A 18 -12.72 26.95 -9.06
C LYS A 18 -12.02 25.87 -9.90
N LYS A 19 -11.26 26.26 -10.92
CA LYS A 19 -10.45 25.33 -11.73
C LYS A 19 -9.31 24.70 -10.92
N ASN A 20 -8.66 25.48 -10.05
CA ASN A 20 -7.61 24.95 -9.17
C ASN A 20 -8.16 23.94 -8.16
N LYS A 21 -9.38 24.17 -7.63
CA LYS A 21 -10.06 23.22 -6.74
C LYS A 21 -10.46 21.93 -7.48
N GLU A 22 -10.97 22.03 -8.70
CA GLU A 22 -11.31 20.87 -9.53
C GLU A 22 -10.06 20.01 -9.85
N SER A 23 -8.94 20.65 -10.20
CA SER A 23 -7.66 19.96 -10.43
C SER A 23 -7.15 19.26 -9.17
N HIS A 24 -7.15 19.94 -8.02
CA HIS A 24 -6.75 19.34 -6.75
C HIS A 24 -7.63 18.13 -6.39
N ASN A 25 -8.94 18.25 -6.55
CA ASN A 25 -9.87 17.16 -6.30
C ASN A 25 -9.64 15.96 -7.22
N ALA A 26 -9.29 16.20 -8.49
CA ALA A 26 -8.97 15.14 -9.43
C ALA A 26 -7.70 14.39 -9.03
N VAL A 27 -6.64 15.12 -8.63
CA VAL A 27 -5.40 14.53 -8.13
C VAL A 27 -5.64 13.69 -6.88
N GLU A 28 -6.39 14.22 -5.90
CA GLU A 28 -6.67 13.47 -4.67
C GLU A 28 -7.57 12.26 -4.91
N ARG A 29 -8.50 12.35 -5.88
CA ARG A 29 -9.31 11.19 -6.29
C ARG A 29 -8.41 10.09 -6.89
N HIS A 30 -7.52 10.45 -7.81
CA HIS A 30 -6.58 9.51 -8.41
C HIS A 30 -5.66 8.86 -7.36
N ARG A 31 -5.17 9.65 -6.39
CA ARG A 31 -4.39 9.14 -5.26
C ARG A 31 -5.18 8.10 -4.46
N LYS A 32 -6.43 8.39 -4.12
CA LYS A 32 -7.33 7.47 -3.39
C LYS A 32 -7.63 6.21 -4.19
N GLU A 33 -7.86 6.32 -5.49
CA GLU A 33 -8.07 5.18 -6.38
C GLU A 33 -6.86 4.25 -6.40
N LYS A 34 -5.64 4.81 -6.54
CA LYS A 34 -4.40 4.03 -6.50
C LYS A 34 -4.21 3.29 -5.18
N ILE A 35 -4.48 3.95 -4.06
CA ILE A 35 -4.41 3.32 -2.73
C ILE A 35 -5.45 2.19 -2.60
N ASN A 36 -6.68 2.44 -3.02
CA ASN A 36 -7.75 1.44 -2.95
C ASN A 36 -7.47 0.23 -3.83
N ALA A 37 -6.94 0.45 -5.03
CA ALA A 37 -6.51 -0.62 -5.92
C ALA A 37 -5.39 -1.45 -5.28
N GLY A 38 -4.42 -0.81 -4.62
CA GLY A 38 -3.36 -1.48 -3.88
C GLY A 38 -3.90 -2.37 -2.75
N ILE A 39 -4.80 -1.84 -1.93
CA ILE A 39 -5.44 -2.61 -0.82
C ILE A 39 -6.24 -3.79 -1.38
N ASN A 40 -7.03 -3.59 -2.43
CA ASN A 40 -7.81 -4.67 -3.04
C ASN A 40 -6.92 -5.76 -3.65
N ARG A 41 -5.78 -5.37 -4.25
CA ARG A 41 -4.79 -6.32 -4.77
C ARG A 41 -4.18 -7.17 -3.66
N ILE A 42 -3.85 -6.56 -2.51
CA ILE A 42 -3.42 -7.32 -1.33
C ILE A 42 -4.52 -8.30 -0.90
N GLY A 43 -5.77 -7.84 -0.80
CA GLY A 43 -6.90 -8.68 -0.44
C GLY A 43 -7.09 -9.92 -1.33
N SER A 44 -6.78 -9.81 -2.63
CA SER A 44 -6.87 -10.94 -3.56
C SER A 44 -5.85 -12.07 -3.31
N LEU A 45 -4.76 -11.78 -2.60
CA LEU A 45 -3.71 -12.75 -2.25
C LEU A 45 -3.96 -13.44 -0.90
N LEU A 46 -4.93 -12.95 -0.13
CA LEU A 46 -5.20 -13.48 1.20
C LEU A 46 -6.05 -14.74 1.14
N PRO A 47 -5.79 -15.72 2.02
CA PRO A 47 -6.63 -16.90 2.15
C PRO A 47 -7.93 -16.54 2.88
N CYS A 48 -8.87 -15.91 2.17
CA CYS A 48 -10.21 -15.61 2.69
C CYS A 48 -11.29 -15.95 1.65
N SER A 49 -12.49 -16.29 2.13
CA SER A 49 -13.61 -16.61 1.25
C SER A 49 -14.02 -15.37 0.44
N GLN A 50 -13.92 -15.47 -0.88
CA GLN A 50 -14.29 -14.41 -1.85
C GLN A 50 -15.75 -13.95 -1.71
N ALA A 51 -16.58 -14.73 -1.00
CA ALA A 51 -17.98 -14.44 -0.76
C ALA A 51 -18.21 -13.31 0.27
N LEU A 52 -17.25 -12.98 1.13
CA LEU A 52 -17.38 -11.86 2.08
C LEU A 52 -16.74 -10.59 1.54
N LYS A 53 -17.53 -9.51 1.45
CA LYS A 53 -17.00 -8.18 1.18
C LYS A 53 -16.11 -7.74 2.35
N GLN A 54 -14.80 -7.80 2.14
CA GLN A 54 -13.83 -7.45 3.16
C GLN A 54 -13.67 -5.93 3.31
N SER A 55 -13.56 -5.45 4.54
CA SER A 55 -13.22 -4.05 4.80
C SER A 55 -11.73 -3.81 4.59
N LYS A 56 -11.32 -2.57 4.29
CA LYS A 56 -9.90 -2.23 4.12
C LYS A 56 -9.07 -2.57 5.34
N ASN A 57 -9.59 -2.32 6.54
CA ASN A 57 -8.90 -2.67 7.78
C ASN A 57 -8.75 -4.18 7.93
N ASN A 58 -9.80 -4.95 7.59
CA ASN A 58 -9.71 -6.41 7.66
C ASN A 58 -8.67 -6.97 6.69
N ILE A 59 -8.60 -6.43 5.46
CA ILE A 59 -7.55 -6.81 4.49
C ILE A 59 -6.16 -6.53 5.06
N LEU A 60 -5.95 -5.35 5.66
CA LEU A 60 -4.65 -4.98 6.22
C LEU A 60 -4.28 -5.88 7.41
N ASP A 61 -5.22 -6.15 8.32
CA ASP A 61 -5.01 -7.02 9.47
C ASP A 61 -4.72 -8.46 9.07
N GLN A 62 -5.48 -9.01 8.11
CA GLN A 62 -5.27 -10.35 7.60
C GLN A 62 -3.95 -10.45 6.83
N ALA A 63 -3.57 -9.44 6.05
CA ALA A 63 -2.28 -9.40 5.36
C ALA A 63 -1.12 -9.45 6.34
N PHE A 64 -1.19 -8.66 7.43
CA PHE A 64 -0.18 -8.70 8.48
C PHE A 64 -0.04 -10.09 9.10
N ARG A 65 -1.17 -10.71 9.46
CA ARG A 65 -1.19 -12.07 10.04
C ARG A 65 -0.62 -13.10 9.06
N TYR A 66 -1.06 -13.03 7.80
CA TYR A 66 -0.66 -14.00 6.78
C TYR A 66 0.83 -13.88 6.44
N ILE A 67 1.37 -12.67 6.30
CA ILE A 67 2.81 -12.46 6.10
C ILE A 67 3.60 -13.00 7.29
N THR A 68 3.13 -12.77 8.52
CA THR A 68 3.79 -13.27 9.74
C THR A 68 3.83 -14.80 9.75
N GLU A 69 2.72 -15.45 9.40
CA GLU A 69 2.64 -16.90 9.32
C GLU A 69 3.53 -17.45 8.20
N LEU A 70 3.53 -16.85 7.00
CA LEU A 70 4.41 -17.25 5.91
C LEU A 70 5.89 -17.12 6.27
N LYS A 71 6.28 -16.06 7.01
CA LYS A 71 7.66 -15.91 7.50
C LYS A 71 8.03 -17.05 8.45
N LYS A 72 7.15 -17.39 9.40
CA LYS A 72 7.35 -18.51 10.32
C LYS A 72 7.46 -19.84 9.57
N GLN A 73 6.58 -20.09 8.61
CA GLN A 73 6.60 -21.31 7.78
C GLN A 73 7.88 -21.40 6.95
N ASN A 74 8.35 -20.29 6.37
CA ASN A 74 9.62 -20.26 5.66
C ASN A 74 10.82 -20.54 6.58
N ASP A 75 10.83 -19.99 7.80
CA ASP A 75 11.88 -20.27 8.77
C ASP A 75 11.85 -21.75 9.20
N THR A 76 10.67 -22.31 9.45
CA THR A 76 10.50 -23.73 9.75
C THR A 76 10.96 -24.60 8.59
N LEU A 77 10.52 -24.33 7.36
CA LEU A 77 10.96 -25.06 6.17
C LEU A 77 12.48 -24.95 5.96
N LEU A 78 13.09 -23.79 6.20
CA LEU A 78 14.55 -23.65 6.09
C LEU A 78 15.28 -24.51 7.14
N LEU A 79 14.69 -24.65 8.33
CA LEU A 79 15.26 -25.44 9.42
C LEU A 79 14.97 -26.94 9.32
N GLU A 80 13.90 -27.33 8.64
CA GLU A 80 13.41 -28.72 8.55
C GLU A 80 13.63 -29.36 7.17
N SER A 81 13.75 -28.58 6.09
CA SER A 81 13.90 -29.09 4.71
C SER A 81 15.35 -29.17 4.24
N GLY A 82 16.30 -28.67 5.03
CA GLY A 82 17.72 -28.91 4.81
C GLY A 82 18.13 -30.25 5.40
N ASP A 83 19.01 -30.99 4.74
CA ASP A 83 19.82 -32.02 5.39
C ASP A 83 20.29 -31.44 6.74
N LYS A 84 20.09 -32.17 7.85
CA LYS A 84 20.15 -31.62 9.22
C LYS A 84 21.42 -30.78 9.47
N VAL A 85 22.50 -31.13 8.78
CA VAL A 85 23.78 -30.42 8.73
C VAL A 85 23.68 -28.98 8.20
N GLN A 86 22.93 -28.73 7.13
CA GLN A 86 22.74 -27.39 6.56
C GLN A 86 21.92 -26.49 7.48
N ALA A 87 20.89 -27.02 8.14
CA ALA A 87 20.10 -26.26 9.11
C ALA A 87 20.94 -25.86 10.33
N GLU A 88 21.84 -26.73 10.80
CA GLU A 88 22.79 -26.42 11.87
C GLU A 88 23.80 -25.35 11.43
N GLU A 89 24.34 -25.42 10.22
CA GLU A 89 25.30 -24.44 9.71
C GLU A 89 24.64 -23.06 9.52
N ILE A 90 23.40 -22.99 9.03
CA ILE A 90 22.64 -21.73 8.97
C ILE A 90 22.44 -21.12 10.37
N ARG A 91 22.10 -21.94 11.38
CA ARG A 91 21.97 -21.45 12.77
C ARG A 91 23.30 -20.94 13.33
N ARG A 92 24.41 -21.60 13.01
CA ARG A 92 25.75 -21.19 13.42
C ARG A 92 26.14 -19.85 12.79
N LEU A 93 25.99 -19.72 11.47
CA LEU A 93 26.31 -18.50 10.72
C LEU A 93 25.45 -17.30 11.19
N ARG A 94 24.16 -17.52 11.46
CA ARG A 94 23.28 -16.47 12.02
C ARG A 94 23.77 -15.97 13.38
N ARG A 95 24.22 -16.87 14.26
CA ARG A 95 24.82 -16.49 15.56
C ARG A 95 26.10 -15.67 15.39
N GLN A 96 27.00 -16.10 14.51
CA GLN A 96 28.23 -15.36 14.24
C GLN A 96 27.95 -13.95 13.67
N LEU A 97 26.94 -13.82 12.81
CA LEU A 97 26.51 -12.51 12.31
C LEU A 97 25.91 -11.61 13.40
N GLU A 98 25.18 -12.17 14.36
CA GLU A 98 24.68 -11.40 15.50
C GLU A 98 25.80 -10.93 16.43
N GLU A 99 26.82 -11.76 16.67
CA GLU A 99 27.99 -11.36 17.45
C GLU A 99 28.80 -10.27 16.75
N LEU A 100 29.12 -10.45 15.47
CA LEU A 100 29.81 -9.43 14.66
C LEU A 100 29.03 -8.10 14.60
N ARG A 101 27.70 -8.16 14.59
CA ARG A 101 26.85 -6.95 14.64
C ARG A 101 26.82 -6.28 16.00
N LYS A 102 27.12 -6.99 17.09
CA LYS A 102 27.26 -6.39 18.43
C LYS A 102 28.64 -5.80 18.65
N GLU A 103 29.62 -6.21 17.84
CA GLU A 103 31.01 -5.73 17.87
C GLU A 103 31.27 -4.50 16.97
N SER A 104 30.29 -4.10 16.13
CA SER A 104 30.26 -2.80 15.41
C SER A 104 29.36 -1.79 16.09
#